data_AF-A0A3M7RYS0-F1
#
_entry.id   AF-A0A3M7RYS0-F1
#
_cell.length_a   1.000
_cell.length_b   1.000
_cell.length_c   1.000
_cell.angle_alpha   90.00
_cell.angle_beta   90.00
_cell.angle_gamma   90.00
#
_symmetry.space_group_name_H-M   'P 1'
#
loop_
_entity.id
_entity.type
_entity.pdbx_description
1 polymer ?
#
loop_
_entity_poly.entity_id
_entity_poly.type
_entity_poly.pdbx_seq_one_letter_code
_entity_poly.pdbx_strand_id
1 'polypeptide(L)'
;MSCVVWTPEMEVSLFYAMIDHKPIGENKHFHMAFIYEKFNNLSDKKLSIEQIWQHLDTLYDLKGLDENEIVAFPNEEVEFSLPEIKLKNKSENDNDQNKTSEKSNKAESRKSTSGNKSQPRSASKKK
;
A
#
# COMPACT_ATOMS: atom_id res chain seq x y z
N MET A 1 -8.72 29.50 17.00
CA MET A 1 -7.52 28.64 16.91
C MET A 1 -6.92 28.47 18.28
N SER A 2 -6.72 27.23 18.74
CA SER A 2 -5.94 26.93 19.93
C SER A 2 -4.46 27.12 19.61
N CYS A 3 -3.86 28.18 20.16
CA CYS A 3 -2.41 28.37 20.12
C CYS A 3 -1.76 27.26 20.96
N VAL A 4 -0.99 26.38 20.31
CA VAL A 4 -0.20 25.35 20.99
C VAL A 4 1.07 26.00 21.49
N VAL A 5 1.33 25.88 22.78
CA VAL A 5 2.61 26.28 23.37
C VAL A 5 3.61 25.15 23.11
N TRP A 6 4.57 25.39 22.21
CA TRP A 6 5.67 24.48 21.94
C TRP A 6 6.70 24.57 23.07
N THR A 7 6.94 23.45 23.74
CA THR A 7 8.03 23.34 24.72
C THR A 7 9.26 22.77 24.02
N PRO A 8 10.47 23.07 24.52
CA PRO A 8 11.70 22.55 23.94
C PRO A 8 11.72 21.02 23.82
N GLU A 9 11.09 20.31 24.76
CA GLU A 9 10.99 18.85 24.74
C GLU A 9 10.13 18.35 23.56
N MET A 10 9.05 19.07 23.23
CA MET A 10 8.23 18.75 22.05
C MET A 10 9.02 19.01 20.77
N GLU A 11 9.80 20.08 20.70
CA GLU A 11 10.64 20.36 19.54
C GLU A 11 11.73 19.30 19.35
N VAL A 12 12.36 18.84 20.44
CA VAL A 12 13.32 17.72 20.39
C VAL A 12 12.66 16.46 19.81
N SER A 13 11.46 16.11 20.26
CA SER A 13 10.70 14.97 19.70
C SER A 13 10.35 15.17 18.23
N LEU A 14 10.00 16.39 17.82
CA LEU A 14 9.71 16.75 16.43
C LEU A 14 10.95 16.60 15.55
N PHE A 15 12.08 17.16 15.96
CA PHE A 15 13.33 17.06 15.20
C PHE A 15 13.82 15.62 15.09
N TYR A 16 13.65 14.82 16.14
CA TYR A 16 13.94 13.39 16.07
C TYR A 16 13.01 12.64 15.10
N ALA A 17 11.73 13.06 15.01
CA ALA A 17 10.80 12.51 14.03
C ALA A 17 11.20 12.84 12.58
N MET A 18 11.84 13.99 12.36
CA MET A 18 12.24 14.49 11.02
C MET A 18 13.55 13.93 10.46
N ILE A 19 14.39 13.24 11.25
CA ILE A 19 15.72 12.78 10.79
C ILE A 19 15.67 12.01 9.47
N ASP A 20 14.64 11.18 9.27
CA ASP A 20 14.48 10.33 8.08
C ASP A 20 13.32 10.77 7.17
N HIS A 21 12.68 11.90 7.47
CA HIS A 21 11.45 12.34 6.79
C HIS A 21 11.49 13.83 6.49
N LYS A 22 11.32 14.14 5.21
CA LYS A 22 11.40 15.51 4.70
C LYS A 22 9.98 16.02 4.42
N PRO A 23 9.50 17.09 5.08
CA PRO A 23 8.13 17.58 4.93
C PRO A 23 7.89 18.38 3.62
N ILE A 24 8.70 18.15 2.59
CA ILE A 24 8.63 18.83 1.29
C ILE A 24 8.78 17.82 0.13
N GLY A 25 8.48 18.26 -1.09
CA GLY A 25 8.53 17.50 -2.33
C GLY A 25 7.18 16.92 -2.74
N GLU A 26 7.16 16.17 -3.85
CA GLU A 26 5.96 15.50 -4.38
C GLU A 26 5.28 14.61 -3.31
N ASN A 27 6.09 13.98 -2.45
CA ASN A 27 5.63 13.06 -1.42
C ASN A 27 5.51 13.69 -0.02
N LYS A 28 5.49 15.03 0.10
CA LYS A 28 5.48 15.74 1.39
C LYS A 28 4.37 15.30 2.34
N HIS A 29 3.20 14.97 1.80
CA HIS A 29 2.06 14.51 2.59
C HIS A 29 2.32 13.16 3.27
N PHE A 30 3.00 12.23 2.59
CA PHE A 30 3.38 10.95 3.18
C PHE A 30 4.45 11.12 4.23
N HIS A 31 5.47 11.92 3.96
CA HIS A 31 6.50 12.24 4.95
C HIS A 31 5.91 12.89 6.20
N MET A 32 4.97 13.82 6.04
CA MET A 32 4.30 14.44 7.16
C MET A 32 3.39 13.50 7.94
N ALA A 33 2.76 12.52 7.31
CA ALA A 33 2.04 11.46 8.01
C ALA A 33 2.99 10.63 8.91
N PHE A 34 4.17 10.28 8.40
CA PHE A 34 5.19 9.57 9.19
C PHE A 34 5.75 10.42 10.33
N ILE A 35 6.05 11.70 10.07
CA ILE A 35 6.51 12.64 11.12
C ILE A 35 5.45 12.74 12.22
N TYR A 36 4.18 12.90 11.86
CA TYR A 36 3.07 12.95 12.82
C TYR A 36 2.97 11.68 13.68
N GLU A 37 3.04 10.50 13.07
CA GLU A 37 2.96 9.25 13.79
C GLU A 37 4.15 9.09 14.75
N LYS A 38 5.37 9.32 14.27
CA LYS A 38 6.59 9.24 15.07
C LYS A 38 6.60 10.27 16.20
N PHE A 39 6.19 11.50 15.93
CA PHE A 39 6.08 12.56 16.93
C PHE A 39 5.08 12.20 18.05
N ASN A 40 3.88 11.74 17.69
CA ASN A 40 2.85 11.37 18.66
C ASN A 40 3.17 10.10 19.45
N ASN A 41 4.07 9.25 18.94
CA ASN A 41 4.59 8.09 19.68
C ASN A 41 5.68 8.48 20.69
N LEU A 42 6.43 9.55 20.41
CA LEU A 42 7.51 10.05 21.27
C LEU A 42 7.05 11.10 22.29
N SER A 43 5.95 11.80 21.98
CA SER A 43 5.45 12.91 22.79
C SER A 43 4.27 12.48 23.64
N ASP A 44 4.23 12.94 24.89
CA ASP A 44 3.10 12.68 25.80
C ASP A 44 1.82 13.43 25.38
N LYS A 45 1.96 14.51 24.61
CA LYS A 45 0.86 15.32 24.08
C LYS A 45 0.62 15.00 22.61
N LYS A 46 -0.61 14.60 22.30
CA LYS A 46 -1.03 14.37 20.91
C LYS A 46 -1.41 15.69 20.25
N LEU A 47 -0.70 16.03 19.18
CA LEU A 47 -1.03 17.15 18.31
C LEU A 47 -1.69 16.64 17.03
N SER A 48 -2.43 17.51 16.36
CA SER A 48 -2.93 17.25 15.00
C SER A 48 -1.84 17.45 13.95
N ILE A 49 -1.96 16.79 12.79
CA ILE A 49 -1.04 16.96 11.66
C ILE A 49 -0.93 18.44 11.26
N GLU A 50 -2.05 19.15 11.22
CA GLU A 50 -2.10 20.57 10.86
C GLU A 50 -1.28 21.44 11.83
N GLN A 51 -1.33 21.17 13.13
CA GLN A 51 -0.56 21.93 14.13
C GLN A 51 0.95 21.71 13.98
N ILE A 52 1.37 20.47 13.68
CA ILE A 52 2.78 20.16 13.43
C ILE A 52 3.23 20.87 12.15
N TRP A 53 2.41 20.80 11.10
CA TRP A 53 2.71 21.47 9.84
C TRP A 53 2.84 22.98 10.01
N GLN A 54 1.90 23.61 10.72
CA GLN A 54 1.94 25.04 11.01
C GLN A 54 3.20 25.44 11.79
N HIS A 55 3.65 24.62 12.74
CA HIS A 55 4.90 24.89 13.46
C HIS A 55 6.13 24.75 12.57
N LEU A 56 6.14 23.77 11.66
CA LEU A 56 7.25 23.65 10.70
C LEU A 56 7.31 24.85 9.76
N ASP A 57 6.17 25.41 9.37
CA ASP A 57 6.06 26.60 8.52
C ASP A 57 6.52 27.89 9.22
N THR A 58 6.49 27.94 10.56
CA THR A 58 7.07 29.07 11.32
C THR A 58 8.58 28.94 11.50
N LEU A 59 9.12 27.71 11.50
CA LEU A 59 10.55 27.43 11.66
C LEU A 59 11.32 27.44 10.33
N TYR A 60 10.69 27.01 9.24
CA TYR A 60 11.30 26.82 7.94
C TYR A 60 10.47 27.46 6.83
N ASP A 61 11.12 27.98 5.81
CA ASP A 61 10.46 28.38 4.56
C ASP A 61 10.14 27.12 3.72
N LEU A 62 9.09 26.39 4.12
CA LEU A 62 8.73 25.12 3.46
C LEU A 62 8.44 25.32 1.98
N LYS A 63 7.86 26.46 1.59
CA LYS A 63 7.53 26.76 0.20
C LYS A 63 8.79 26.95 -0.65
N GLY A 64 9.73 27.77 -0.20
CA GLY A 64 11.00 27.97 -0.91
C GLY A 64 11.79 26.67 -1.02
N LEU A 65 11.74 25.82 0.01
CA LEU A 65 12.38 24.51 -0.01
C LEU A 65 11.72 23.54 -1.00
N ASP A 66 10.38 23.53 -1.09
CA ASP A 66 9.59 22.69 -2.00
C ASP A 66 9.89 23.01 -3.48
N GLU A 67 9.99 24.31 -3.82
CA GLU A 67 10.29 24.77 -5.19
C GLU A 67 11.70 24.41 -5.67
N ASN A 68 12.66 24.27 -4.75
CA ASN A 68 14.05 23.93 -5.05
C ASN A 68 14.36 22.44 -4.93
N GLU A 69 13.35 21.60 -4.71
CA GLU A 69 13.53 20.16 -4.61
C GLU A 69 13.95 19.56 -5.95
N ILE A 70 15.11 18.90 -5.95
CA ILE A 70 15.62 18.18 -7.11
C ILE A 70 14.93 16.82 -7.16
N VAL A 71 13.92 16.68 -8.03
CA VAL A 71 13.26 15.40 -8.26
C VAL A 71 14.18 14.49 -9.07
N ALA A 72 14.45 13.28 -8.57
CA ALA A 72 15.36 12.32 -9.20
C ALA A 72 14.91 11.90 -10.60
N PHE A 73 13.61 12.01 -10.88
CA PHE A 73 13.01 11.78 -12.19
C PHE A 73 12.12 12.97 -12.52
N PRO A 74 12.30 13.63 -13.68
CA PRO A 74 11.35 14.63 -14.14
C PRO A 74 10.01 13.94 -14.40
N ASN A 75 9.05 14.17 -13.50
CA ASN A 75 7.69 13.64 -13.61
C ASN A 75 6.89 14.67 -14.43
N GLU A 76 6.99 14.58 -15.76
CA GLU A 76 6.24 15.48 -16.64
C GLU A 76 4.73 15.27 -16.43
N GLU A 77 3.99 16.35 -16.20
CA GLU A 77 2.53 16.30 -16.11
C GLU A 77 1.95 15.96 -17.49
N VAL A 78 1.71 14.67 -17.74
CA VAL A 78 1.10 14.15 -18.97
C VAL A 78 -0.33 13.69 -18.72
N GLU A 79 -1.19 13.85 -19.72
CA GLU A 79 -2.53 13.28 -19.66
C GLU A 79 -2.45 11.77 -19.51
N PHE A 80 -3.14 11.23 -18.50
CA PHE A 80 -3.14 9.80 -18.24
C PHE A 80 -3.76 9.05 -19.43
N SER A 81 -2.95 8.30 -20.18
CA SER A 81 -3.41 7.37 -21.19
C SER A 81 -3.23 5.93 -20.70
N LEU A 82 -4.30 5.14 -20.74
CA LEU A 82 -4.19 3.70 -20.52
C LEU A 82 -3.35 3.07 -21.65
N PRO A 83 -2.26 2.34 -21.34
CA PRO A 83 -1.58 1.53 -22.34
C PRO A 83 -2.58 0.59 -23.01
N GLU A 84 -2.46 0.36 -24.33
CA GLU A 84 -3.35 -0.51 -25.12
C GLU A 84 -3.32 -2.00 -24.71
N ILE A 85 -2.66 -2.33 -23.60
CA ILE A 85 -2.67 -3.66 -22.98
C ILE A 85 -4.08 -3.91 -22.49
N LYS A 86 -4.88 -4.54 -23.36
CA LYS A 86 -6.30 -4.81 -23.18
C LYS A 86 -6.57 -5.34 -21.77
N LEU A 87 -7.16 -4.48 -20.93
CA LEU A 87 -7.93 -4.94 -19.80
C LEU A 87 -8.98 -5.88 -20.39
N LYS A 88 -8.87 -7.18 -20.08
CA LYS A 88 -9.83 -8.17 -20.55
C LYS A 88 -11.13 -7.89 -19.81
N ASN A 89 -11.96 -7.03 -20.39
CA ASN A 89 -13.27 -6.66 -19.88
C ASN A 89 -14.04 -7.96 -19.63
N LYS A 90 -14.26 -8.28 -18.35
CA LYS A 90 -15.13 -9.38 -17.95
C LYS A 90 -16.55 -8.82 -17.85
N SER A 91 -17.14 -8.59 -19.02
CA SER A 91 -18.52 -8.19 -19.24
C SER A 91 -18.84 -8.67 -20.66
N GLU A 92 -19.71 -9.64 -20.94
CA GLU A 92 -20.85 -10.23 -20.25
C GLU A 92 -21.04 -11.69 -20.72
N ASN A 93 -21.69 -12.53 -19.90
CA ASN A 93 -22.24 -13.82 -20.33
C ASN A 93 -23.47 -13.61 -21.23
N ASP A 94 -23.80 -14.67 -21.97
CA ASP A 94 -25.11 -15.01 -22.58
C ASP A 94 -25.31 -14.69 -24.07
N ASN A 95 -24.88 -15.63 -24.93
CA ASN A 95 -25.77 -16.45 -25.76
C ASN A 95 -24.97 -17.21 -26.83
N ASP A 96 -24.88 -18.54 -26.70
CA ASP A 96 -24.98 -19.38 -27.90
C ASP A 96 -25.49 -20.79 -27.54
N GLN A 97 -26.80 -20.99 -27.74
CA GLN A 97 -27.43 -22.30 -27.75
C GLN A 97 -27.38 -22.90 -29.16
N ASN A 98 -26.61 -23.99 -29.29
CA ASN A 98 -27.11 -25.31 -29.70
C ASN A 98 -27.25 -25.65 -31.21
N LYS A 99 -26.43 -26.61 -31.68
CA LYS A 99 -26.76 -27.90 -32.38
C LYS A 99 -25.49 -28.43 -33.09
N THR A 100 -25.09 -29.70 -33.01
CA THR A 100 -25.89 -30.89 -33.31
C THR A 100 -25.27 -32.15 -32.68
N SER A 101 -26.17 -33.02 -32.22
CA SER A 101 -26.01 -34.35 -31.65
C SER A 101 -25.50 -35.43 -32.63
N GLU A 102 -24.82 -36.47 -32.13
CA GLU A 102 -25.28 -37.87 -32.31
C GLU A 102 -24.62 -38.90 -31.36
N LYS A 103 -25.40 -39.96 -31.11
CA LYS A 103 -25.42 -40.89 -29.97
C LYS A 103 -24.32 -41.97 -29.98
N SER A 104 -23.97 -42.48 -28.79
CA SER A 104 -24.21 -43.91 -28.48
C SER A 104 -24.09 -44.19 -26.98
N ASN A 105 -25.12 -44.86 -26.46
CA ASN A 105 -25.26 -45.27 -25.07
C ASN A 105 -24.45 -46.55 -24.81
N LYS A 106 -23.84 -46.68 -23.63
CA LYS A 106 -23.88 -47.93 -22.87
C LYS A 106 -23.70 -47.68 -21.39
N ALA A 107 -24.75 -47.99 -20.63
CA ALA A 107 -24.73 -48.06 -19.18
C ALA A 107 -23.99 -49.34 -18.74
N GLU A 108 -23.18 -49.24 -17.68
CA GLU A 108 -23.13 -50.32 -16.70
C GLU A 108 -22.70 -49.82 -15.32
N SER A 109 -23.59 -50.06 -14.36
CA SER A 109 -23.45 -49.91 -12.92
C SER A 109 -22.49 -50.96 -12.36
N ARG A 110 -21.68 -50.61 -11.34
CA ARG A 110 -21.53 -51.41 -10.11
C ARG A 110 -20.72 -50.68 -9.04
N LYS A 111 -21.41 -50.47 -7.91
CA LYS A 111 -20.94 -50.16 -6.56
C LYS A 111 -20.17 -51.35 -5.96
N SER A 112 -19.03 -51.11 -5.30
CA SER A 112 -18.66 -51.71 -4.00
C SER A 112 -17.22 -51.39 -3.52
N THR A 113 -17.14 -50.56 -2.48
CA THR A 113 -16.56 -50.84 -1.14
C THR A 113 -15.20 -51.57 -0.97
N SER A 114 -14.33 -50.89 -0.21
CA SER A 114 -13.36 -51.40 0.80
C SER A 114 -12.01 -51.99 0.35
N GLY A 115 -10.92 -51.43 0.90
CA GLY A 115 -9.64 -52.16 1.03
C GLY A 115 -8.42 -51.30 1.32
N ASN A 116 -8.17 -51.01 2.61
CA ASN A 116 -6.92 -50.56 3.25
C ASN A 116 -5.61 -50.89 2.50
N LYS A 117 -4.59 -49.99 2.55
CA LYS A 117 -3.54 -49.91 3.61
C LYS A 117 -2.25 -49.23 3.09
N SER A 118 -1.67 -48.41 3.96
CA SER A 118 -0.22 -48.22 4.19
C SER A 118 0.61 -47.28 3.29
N GLN A 119 1.02 -46.17 3.90
CA GLN A 119 2.32 -45.51 3.66
C GLN A 119 3.50 -46.48 3.94
N PRO A 120 4.73 -46.08 3.60
CA PRO A 120 5.57 -45.56 4.69
C PRO A 120 6.34 -44.28 4.37
N ARG A 121 6.56 -43.51 5.44
CA ARG A 121 7.58 -42.46 5.61
C ARG A 121 8.95 -43.10 5.91
N SER A 122 10.02 -42.49 5.42
CA SER A 122 11.36 -42.43 6.06
C SER A 122 12.14 -41.28 5.37
N ALA A 123 12.56 -40.18 6.00
CA ALA A 123 13.35 -39.89 7.20
C ALA A 123 14.89 -40.11 7.05
N SER A 124 15.58 -38.98 6.80
CA SER A 124 16.83 -38.50 7.41
C SER A 124 18.18 -39.21 7.19
N LYS A 125 19.21 -38.45 6.74
CA LYS A 125 20.50 -38.34 7.47
C LYS A 125 21.44 -37.19 7.02
N LYS A 126 21.77 -36.36 8.01
CA LYS A 126 23.05 -35.68 8.33
C LYS A 126 24.23 -35.85 7.34
N LYS A 127 24.86 -34.71 7.03
CA LYS A 127 26.30 -34.51 7.25
C LYS A 127 26.58 -33.05 7.60
#